data_AF-A0AAV4S036-F1
#
_entry.id   AF-A0AAV4S036-F1
#
_cell.length_a   1.000
_cell.length_b   1.000
_cell.length_c   1.000
_cell.angle_alpha   90.00
_cell.angle_beta   90.00
_cell.angle_gamma   90.00
#
_symmetry.space_group_name_H-M   'P 1'
#
loop_
_entity.id
_entity.type
_entity.pdbx_description
1 polymer ?
#
loop_
_entity_poly.entity_id
_entity_poly.type
_entity_poly.pdbx_seq_one_letter_code
_entity_poly.pdbx_strand_id
1 'polypeptide(L)'
;MLNRHGIGVTHESTRIHISWNHVGDLGNIECDEHGIANIVFSDDVASLKGPYSVIGKSIVIHSSADDYGLGGNDESLKTGNAGTRLACCVIEKIDKLPIRSYKAIKSAKVYQN
;
A
#
# COMPACT_ATOMS: atom_id res chain seq x y z
N MET A 1 -3.94 -1.66 2.42
CA MET A 1 -4.19 -0.63 3.47
C MET A 1 -3.28 -0.79 4.67
N LEU A 2 -2.57 0.28 5.07
CA LEU A 2 -1.91 0.38 6.38
C LEU A 2 -2.91 0.93 7.42
N ASN A 3 -3.60 0.05 8.15
CA ASN A 3 -4.62 0.46 9.13
C ASN A 3 -4.03 1.34 10.24
N ARG A 4 -4.44 2.61 10.33
CA ARG A 4 -4.27 3.43 11.54
C ARG A 4 -5.64 3.87 12.05
N HIS A 5 -6.21 3.11 12.98
CA HIS A 5 -7.35 3.58 13.79
C HIS A 5 -6.88 4.80 14.62
N GLY A 6 -7.32 6.01 14.28
CA GLY A 6 -7.14 7.16 15.17
C GLY A 6 -7.02 8.56 14.57
N ILE A 7 -7.12 8.76 13.25
CA ILE A 7 -7.14 10.12 12.66
C ILE A 7 -8.27 10.14 11.63
N GLY A 8 -9.20 11.09 11.73
CA GLY A 8 -10.47 11.15 10.98
C GLY A 8 -10.34 11.46 9.49
N VAL A 9 -9.66 10.59 8.76
CA VAL A 9 -9.56 10.55 7.30
C VAL A 9 -10.49 9.46 6.74
N THR A 10 -10.95 9.62 5.50
CA THR A 10 -11.87 8.69 4.81
C THR A 10 -11.14 7.96 3.70
N HIS A 11 -11.48 6.71 3.45
CA HIS A 11 -10.94 5.97 2.33
C HIS A 11 -11.44 6.60 1.03
N GLU A 12 -10.56 7.29 0.31
CA GLU A 12 -10.75 7.77 -1.05
C GLU A 12 -9.43 7.48 -1.77
N SER A 13 -9.45 7.09 -3.05
CA SER A 13 -8.20 6.86 -3.81
C SER A 13 -8.22 7.59 -5.14
N THR A 14 -9.13 8.54 -5.31
CA THR A 14 -9.05 9.48 -6.43
C THR A 14 -7.87 10.43 -6.17
N ARG A 15 -6.96 10.57 -7.15
CA ARG A 15 -5.80 11.49 -7.08
C ARG A 15 -6.19 12.97 -6.91
N ILE A 16 -7.48 13.27 -6.84
CA ILE A 16 -8.05 14.62 -6.86
C ILE A 16 -8.15 15.19 -5.42
N HIS A 17 -8.13 14.34 -4.39
CA HIS A 17 -8.33 14.76 -2.99
C HIS A 17 -7.36 14.08 -2.00
N ILE A 18 -6.05 14.33 -2.19
CA ILE A 18 -4.95 13.81 -1.35
C ILE A 18 -5.10 14.10 0.16
N SER A 19 -5.89 15.10 0.55
CA SER A 19 -6.10 15.49 1.95
C SER A 19 -7.00 14.54 2.73
N TRP A 20 -7.75 13.66 2.07
CA TRP A 20 -8.76 12.81 2.70
C TRP A 20 -8.37 11.35 2.78
N ASN A 21 -7.41 10.88 1.97
CA ASN A 21 -6.99 9.49 1.90
C ASN A 21 -6.19 9.09 3.15
N HIS A 22 -6.23 7.81 3.51
CA HIS A 22 -5.25 7.33 4.47
C HIS A 22 -3.88 7.29 3.81
N VAL A 23 -2.84 7.63 4.58
CA VAL A 23 -1.42 7.43 4.21
C VAL A 23 -1.14 5.99 3.76
N GLY A 24 -1.98 5.05 4.18
CA GLY A 24 -1.88 3.63 3.89
C GLY A 24 -2.55 3.14 2.62
N ASP A 25 -3.18 4.03 1.86
CA ASP A 25 -3.98 3.69 0.68
C ASP A 25 -3.08 3.77 -0.55
N LEU A 26 -2.61 2.61 -0.99
CA LEU A 26 -1.67 2.46 -2.10
C LEU A 26 -2.35 1.97 -3.39
N GLY A 27 -3.68 1.85 -3.37
CA GLY A 27 -4.51 1.39 -4.48
C GLY A 27 -4.49 -0.12 -4.70
N ASN A 28 -4.95 -0.52 -5.90
CA ASN A 28 -5.05 -1.92 -6.33
C ASN A 28 -3.79 -2.42 -7.03
N ILE A 29 -3.58 -3.73 -6.95
CA ILE A 29 -2.56 -4.46 -7.72
C ILE A 29 -3.26 -5.48 -8.60
N GLU A 30 -2.70 -5.74 -9.78
CA GLU A 30 -3.20 -6.75 -10.70
C GLU A 30 -2.27 -7.96 -10.66
N CYS A 31 -2.87 -9.15 -10.61
CA CYS A 31 -2.15 -10.42 -10.70
C CYS A 31 -2.35 -11.00 -12.10
N ASP A 32 -1.34 -11.71 -12.60
CA ASP A 32 -1.48 -12.50 -13.83
C ASP A 32 -2.36 -13.76 -13.62
N GLU A 33 -2.56 -14.54 -14.69
CA GLU A 33 -3.33 -15.78 -14.68
C GLU A 33 -2.78 -16.87 -13.73
N HIS A 34 -1.56 -16.71 -13.22
CA HIS A 34 -0.93 -17.59 -12.25
C HIS A 34 -0.99 -17.04 -10.81
N GLY A 35 -1.63 -15.88 -10.61
CA GLY A 35 -1.73 -15.23 -9.31
C GLY A 35 -0.46 -14.49 -8.90
N ILE A 36 0.44 -14.17 -9.84
CA ILE A 36 1.69 -13.44 -9.57
C ILE A 36 1.48 -11.96 -9.86
N ALA A 37 1.80 -11.11 -8.89
CA ALA A 37 1.85 -9.65 -9.05
C ALA A 37 3.30 -9.16 -9.04
N ASN A 38 3.76 -8.59 -10.16
CA ASN A 38 5.05 -7.92 -10.26
C ASN A 38 4.83 -6.41 -10.39
N ILE A 39 4.94 -5.69 -9.27
CA ILE A 39 4.56 -4.27 -9.20
C ILE A 39 5.76 -3.37 -8.90
N VAL A 40 5.74 -2.19 -9.51
CA VAL A 40 6.60 -1.06 -9.16
C VAL A 40 5.72 0.18 -9.15
N PHE A 41 5.68 0.88 -8.01
CA PHE A 41 4.92 2.11 -7.85
C PHE A 41 5.71 3.12 -7.01
N SER A 42 5.29 4.37 -7.07
CA SER A 42 5.80 5.47 -6.25
C SER A 42 4.63 6.11 -5.52
N ASP A 43 4.84 6.49 -4.26
CA ASP A 43 3.86 7.20 -3.45
C ASP A 43 4.52 8.42 -2.80
N ASP A 44 3.83 9.56 -2.83
CA ASP A 44 4.34 10.84 -2.37
C ASP A 44 3.90 11.19 -0.93
N VAL A 45 3.02 10.37 -0.33
CA VAL A 45 2.43 10.60 1.00
C VAL A 45 3.09 9.70 2.05
N ALA A 46 3.16 8.40 1.77
CA ALA A 46 3.84 7.41 2.58
C ALA A 46 5.34 7.71 2.61
N SER A 47 5.89 7.81 3.82
CA SER A 47 7.31 8.10 4.01
C SER A 47 8.01 7.01 4.81
N LEU A 48 9.34 6.96 4.75
CA LEU A 48 10.16 6.11 5.63
C LEU A 48 10.68 6.87 6.86
N LYS A 49 10.27 8.12 7.05
CA LYS A 49 10.65 8.99 8.16
C LYS A 49 9.55 9.99 8.50
N GLY A 50 9.65 10.63 9.67
CA GLY A 50 8.74 11.69 10.08
C GLY A 50 7.31 11.20 10.43
N PRO A 51 6.32 12.12 10.48
CA PRO A 51 4.98 11.82 11.00
C PRO A 51 4.17 10.84 10.13
N TYR A 52 4.46 10.77 8.83
CA TYR A 52 3.85 9.82 7.89
C TYR A 52 4.70 8.56 7.66
N SER A 53 5.64 8.28 8.58
CA SER A 53 6.49 7.10 8.48
C SER A 53 5.66 5.82 8.51
N VAL A 54 5.91 4.92 7.55
CA VAL A 54 5.30 3.59 7.47
C VAL A 54 6.18 2.50 8.09
N ILE A 55 7.39 2.82 8.54
CA ILE A 55 8.26 1.88 9.26
C ILE A 55 7.56 1.37 10.53
N GLY A 56 7.62 0.06 10.76
CA GLY A 56 6.98 -0.64 11.87
C GLY A 56 5.46 -0.85 11.69
N LYS A 57 4.88 -0.42 10.56
CA LYS A 57 3.50 -0.73 10.17
C LYS A 57 3.47 -1.96 9.25
N SER A 58 2.29 -2.38 8.81
CA SER A 58 2.13 -3.60 8.01
C SER A 58 1.54 -3.37 6.62
N ILE A 59 2.20 -3.86 5.57
CA ILE A 59 1.57 -3.99 4.25
C ILE A 59 0.53 -5.11 4.34
N VAL A 60 -0.63 -4.91 3.71
CA VAL A 60 -1.74 -5.87 3.71
C VAL A 60 -2.25 -6.03 2.28
N ILE A 61 -2.34 -7.28 1.81
CA ILE A 61 -2.99 -7.67 0.56
C ILE A 61 -4.40 -8.13 0.87
N HIS A 62 -5.36 -7.61 0.13
CA HIS A 62 -6.79 -7.87 0.32
C HIS A 62 -7.34 -8.85 -0.73
N SER A 63 -8.49 -9.47 -0.44
CA SER A 63 -9.11 -10.49 -1.29
C SER A 63 -9.91 -9.94 -2.47
N SER A 64 -10.31 -8.68 -2.40
CA SER A 64 -11.12 -8.01 -3.41
C SER A 64 -10.46 -6.71 -3.83
N ALA A 65 -10.83 -6.24 -5.02
CA ALA A 65 -10.44 -4.92 -5.48
C ALA A 65 -11.03 -3.85 -4.57
N ASP A 66 -10.19 -2.88 -4.24
CA ASP A 66 -10.55 -1.64 -3.57
C ASP A 66 -11.39 -0.77 -4.51
N ASP A 67 -12.55 -0.30 -4.04
CA ASP A 67 -13.48 0.55 -4.78
C ASP A 67 -13.15 2.04 -4.70
N TYR A 68 -12.04 2.40 -4.05
CA TYR A 68 -11.51 3.74 -3.93
C TYR A 68 -12.39 4.72 -3.16
N GLY A 69 -13.29 4.22 -2.30
CA GLY A 69 -14.25 5.07 -1.58
C GLY A 69 -15.51 5.39 -2.38
N LEU A 70 -15.67 4.80 -3.57
CA LEU A 70 -16.72 5.13 -4.53
C LEU A 70 -17.91 4.15 -4.51
N GLY A 71 -17.93 3.20 -3.57
CA GLY A 71 -18.97 2.18 -3.43
C GLY A 71 -20.28 2.68 -2.81
N GLY A 72 -20.34 3.93 -2.34
CA GLY A 72 -21.57 4.57 -1.84
C GLY A 72 -22.09 4.01 -0.51
N ASN A 73 -21.24 3.34 0.27
CA ASN A 73 -21.57 2.78 1.58
C ASN A 73 -20.47 3.07 2.61
N ASP A 74 -20.78 2.89 3.89
CA ASP A 74 -19.86 3.17 5.00
C ASP A 74 -18.56 2.37 4.94
N GLU A 75 -18.60 1.16 4.40
CA GLU A 75 -17.43 0.28 4.32
C GLU A 75 -16.48 0.71 3.21
N SER A 76 -17.02 1.26 2.11
CA SER A 76 -16.24 1.90 1.05
C SER A 76 -15.36 3.02 1.61
N LEU A 77 -15.92 3.87 2.49
CA LEU A 77 -15.21 4.98 3.14
C LEU A 77 -14.23 4.53 4.24
N LYS A 78 -14.22 3.26 4.63
CA LYS A 78 -13.32 2.73 5.68
C LYS A 78 -12.22 1.86 5.09
N THR A 79 -12.59 0.97 4.17
CA THR A 79 -11.74 -0.10 3.67
C THR A 79 -11.83 -0.31 2.17
N GLY A 80 -12.49 0.60 1.44
CA GLY A 80 -12.63 0.48 -0.01
C GLY A 80 -13.38 -0.78 -0.43
N ASN A 81 -14.18 -1.40 0.46
CA ASN A 81 -14.78 -2.71 0.23
C ASN A 81 -13.79 -3.81 -0.23
N ALA A 82 -12.51 -3.69 0.14
CA ALA A 82 -11.45 -4.60 -0.33
C ALA A 82 -11.56 -6.04 0.24
N GLY A 83 -12.48 -6.29 1.17
CA GLY A 83 -12.72 -7.62 1.71
C GLY A 83 -11.63 -8.10 2.67
N THR A 84 -11.45 -9.41 2.77
CA THR A 84 -10.59 -10.06 3.78
C THR A 84 -9.10 -9.82 3.53
N ARG A 85 -8.28 -9.96 4.58
CA ARG A 85 -6.82 -9.77 4.53
C ARG A 85 -6.14 -11.10 4.19
N LEU A 86 -5.70 -11.26 2.95
CA LEU A 86 -5.06 -12.49 2.47
C LEU A 86 -3.66 -12.70 3.04
N ALA A 87 -2.88 -11.61 3.12
CA ALA A 87 -1.52 -11.65 3.61
C ALA A 87 -1.13 -10.31 4.23
N CYS A 88 -0.19 -10.34 5.17
CA CYS A 88 0.43 -9.14 5.72
C CYS A 88 1.90 -9.36 6.08
N CYS A 89 2.66 -8.27 6.09
CA CYS A 89 4.04 -8.26 6.56
C CYS A 89 4.39 -6.91 7.19
N VAL A 90 5.33 -6.89 8.13
CA VAL A 90 5.82 -5.65 8.76
C VAL A 90 6.85 -4.99 7.85
N ILE A 91 6.76 -3.67 7.69
CA ILE A 91 7.76 -2.85 7.00
C ILE A 91 8.88 -2.55 8.00
N GLU A 92 10.02 -3.19 7.81
CA GLU A 92 11.18 -2.98 8.66
C GLU A 92 12.21 -2.04 8.00
N LYS A 93 12.83 -1.19 8.83
CA LYS A 93 14.00 -0.44 8.40
C LYS A 93 15.20 -1.38 8.42
N ILE A 94 15.90 -1.43 7.30
CA ILE A 94 17.14 -2.20 7.16
C ILE A 94 18.31 -1.25 6.95
N ASP A 95 19.39 -1.44 7.70
CA ASP A 95 20.62 -0.65 7.52
C ASP A 95 21.47 -1.19 6.36
N LYS A 96 21.30 -2.48 6.03
CA LYS A 96 21.91 -3.14 4.87
C LYS A 96 20.92 -4.09 4.24
N LEU A 97 20.90 -4.14 2.91
CA LEU A 97 20.09 -5.11 2.17
C LEU A 97 20.55 -6.54 2.47
N PRO A 98 19.62 -7.48 2.72
CA PRO A 98 19.96 -8.90 2.77
C PRO A 98 20.60 -9.33 1.45
N ILE A 99 21.63 -10.18 1.52
CA ILE A 99 22.41 -10.62 0.34
C ILE A 99 21.51 -11.21 -0.76
N ARG A 100 20.39 -11.86 -0.38
CA ARG A 100 19.42 -12.45 -1.32
C ARG A 100 18.54 -11.41 -2.04
N SER A 101 18.30 -10.25 -1.44
CA SER A 101 17.43 -9.21 -2.00
C SER A 101 18.11 -8.39 -3.11
N TYR A 102 19.45 -8.35 -3.14
CA TYR A 102 20.22 -7.60 -4.12
C TYR A 102 19.95 -8.05 -5.57
N LYS A 103 19.69 -9.35 -5.79
CA LYS A 103 19.42 -9.90 -7.12
C LYS A 103 18.02 -9.54 -7.63
N ALA A 104 17.02 -9.52 -6.75
CA ALA A 104 15.64 -9.14 -7.07
C ALA A 104 15.50 -7.61 -7.29
N ILE A 105 16.25 -6.80 -6.54
CA ILE A 105 16.22 -5.34 -6.68
C ILE A 105 16.95 -4.88 -7.94
N LYS A 106 18.04 -5.54 -8.37
CA LYS A 106 18.71 -5.21 -9.64
C LYS A 106 17.89 -5.51 -10.90
N SER A 107 16.97 -6.47 -10.84
CA SER A 107 16.04 -6.76 -11.95
C SER A 107 14.89 -5.75 -12.05
N ALA A 108 14.53 -5.10 -10.94
CA ALA A 108 13.65 -3.94 -10.97
C ALA A 108 14.48 -2.73 -11.45
N LYS A 109 14.17 -2.20 -12.63
CA LYS A 109 14.87 -1.07 -13.30
C LYS A 109 14.73 0.28 -12.57
N VAL A 110 14.90 0.32 -11.24
CA VAL A 110 14.68 1.51 -10.40
C VAL A 110 15.99 2.13 -9.91
N TYR A 111 17.12 1.42 -10.01
CA TYR A 111 18.43 1.88 -9.49
C TYR A 111 19.54 1.98 -10.56
N GLN A 112 19.22 2.36 -11.81
CA GLN A 112 20.23 2.55 -12.87
C GLN A 112 20.55 4.02 -13.22
N ASN A 113 20.13 5.01 -12.42
CA ASN A 113 20.58 6.40 -12.58
C ASN A 113 21.27 6.90 -11.32
#